data_AF-A0A183GXE5-F1
#
_entry.id   AF-A0A183GXE5-F1
#
_cell.length_a   1.000
_cell.length_b   1.000
_cell.length_c   1.000
_cell.angle_alpha   90.00
_cell.angle_beta   90.00
_cell.angle_gamma   90.00
#
_symmetry.space_group_name_H-M   'P 1'
#
loop_
_entity.id
_entity.type
_entity.pdbx_description
1 polymer ?
#
loop_
_entity_poly.entity_id
_entity_poly.type
_entity_poly.pdbx_seq_one_letter_code
_entity_poly.pdbx_strand_id
1 'polypeptide(L)'
;REAAVISRVRLATVTTVDETWEKATDAIRYAARSELGITKPGRRKVDKQAWLWTDDVKAKVREKKTLYHVFLGEKTAGNWRKYQEAKKAAKEVVAANSTVDTSRLRND
;
A
#
# COMPACT_ATOMS: atom_id res chain seq x y z
N ARG A 1 51.40 -23.59 40.82
CA ARG A 1 50.12 -24.27 40.52
C ARG A 1 49.15 -23.27 39.87
N GLU A 2 49.58 -22.58 38.82
CA GLU A 2 48.81 -21.47 38.19
C GLU A 2 48.82 -21.51 36.65
N ALA A 3 49.60 -22.40 36.03
CA ALA A 3 49.69 -22.49 34.56
C ALA A 3 48.54 -23.25 33.89
N ALA A 4 47.67 -23.92 34.66
CA ALA A 4 46.62 -24.80 34.13
C ALA A 4 45.23 -24.16 34.00
N VAL A 5 45.05 -22.91 34.45
CA VAL A 5 43.71 -22.27 34.54
C VAL A 5 43.39 -21.41 33.31
N ILE A 6 44.39 -21.05 32.49
CA ILE A 6 44.20 -20.14 31.36
C ILE A 6 43.60 -20.83 30.11
N SER A 7 43.53 -22.17 30.06
CA SER A 7 43.10 -22.91 28.85
C SER A 7 41.58 -23.04 28.64
N ARG A 8 40.73 -22.50 29.53
CA ARG A 8 39.27 -22.68 29.46
C ARG A 8 38.49 -21.54 28.83
N VAL A 9 39.13 -20.40 28.53
CA VAL A 9 38.45 -19.32 27.80
C VAL A 9 38.58 -19.60 26.31
N ARG A 10 37.60 -20.34 25.76
CA ARG A 10 37.36 -20.33 24.31
C ARG A 10 36.84 -18.93 23.97
N LEU A 11 37.75 -18.05 23.56
CA LEU A 11 37.36 -16.77 22.97
C LEU A 11 36.51 -17.07 21.75
N ALA A 12 35.35 -16.41 21.65
CA ALA A 12 34.54 -16.47 20.46
C ALA A 12 35.41 -16.10 19.26
N THR A 13 35.34 -16.88 18.18
CA THR A 13 36.02 -16.57 16.94
C THR A 13 35.73 -15.12 16.61
N VAL A 14 36.78 -14.29 16.56
CA VAL A 14 36.66 -12.87 16.20
C VAL A 14 36.17 -12.85 14.76
N THR A 15 34.85 -12.77 14.60
CA THR A 15 34.22 -12.63 13.30
C THR A 15 34.64 -11.29 12.75
N THR A 16 35.09 -11.29 11.51
CA THR A 16 35.53 -10.06 10.86
C THR A 16 34.35 -9.08 10.76
N VAL A 17 34.66 -7.81 10.56
CA VAL A 17 33.62 -6.77 10.39
C VAL A 17 32.69 -7.15 9.22
N ASP A 18 33.25 -7.70 8.14
CA ASP A 18 32.49 -8.14 6.97
C ASP A 18 31.49 -9.26 7.30
N GLU A 19 31.93 -10.29 8.04
CA GLU A 19 31.04 -11.39 8.47
C GLU A 19 29.91 -10.91 9.38
N THR A 20 30.17 -9.91 10.20
CA THR A 20 29.16 -9.32 11.09
C THR A 20 28.13 -8.54 10.28
N TRP A 21 28.57 -7.77 9.28
CA TRP A 21 27.70 -7.05 8.36
C TRP A 21 26.87 -7.98 7.48
N GLU A 22 27.45 -9.07 7.00
CA GLU A 22 26.74 -10.08 6.20
C GLU A 22 25.61 -10.73 7.01
N LYS A 23 25.90 -11.16 8.25
CA LYS A 23 24.89 -11.73 9.17
C LYS A 23 23.77 -10.75 9.49
N ALA A 24 24.10 -9.48 9.75
CA ALA A 24 23.10 -8.45 10.00
C ALA A 24 22.18 -8.24 8.78
N THR A 25 22.78 -8.19 7.60
CA THR A 25 22.05 -8.02 6.34
C THR A 25 21.11 -9.21 6.08
N ASP A 26 21.56 -10.43 6.34
CA ASP A 26 20.74 -11.62 6.15
C ASP A 26 19.62 -11.74 7.18
N ALA A 27 19.86 -11.35 8.43
CA ALA A 27 18.82 -11.25 9.44
C ALA A 27 17.72 -10.26 9.03
N ILE A 28 18.11 -9.09 8.50
CA ILE A 28 17.16 -8.09 7.98
C ILE A 28 16.35 -8.66 6.81
N ARG A 29 17.01 -9.30 5.83
CA ARG A 29 16.33 -9.92 4.68
C ARG A 29 15.37 -11.02 5.13
N TYR A 30 15.77 -11.83 6.11
CA TYR A 30 14.94 -12.91 6.65
C TYR A 30 13.70 -12.34 7.36
N ALA A 31 13.88 -11.37 8.25
CA ALA A 31 12.79 -10.70 8.94
C ALA A 31 11.82 -10.04 7.94
N ALA A 32 12.34 -9.34 6.93
CA ALA A 32 11.53 -8.73 5.88
C ALA A 32 10.71 -9.78 5.11
N ARG A 33 11.31 -10.92 4.72
CA ARG A 33 10.59 -12.01 4.04
C ARG A 33 9.55 -12.69 4.94
N SER A 34 9.83 -12.81 6.24
CA SER A 34 8.93 -13.43 7.22
C SER A 34 7.72 -12.55 7.50
N GLU A 35 7.95 -11.26 7.77
CA GLU A 35 6.90 -10.31 8.16
C GLU A 35 6.11 -9.78 6.96
N LEU A 36 6.80 -9.49 5.84
CA LEU A 36 6.18 -8.85 4.66
C LEU A 36 5.91 -9.83 3.52
N GLY A 37 6.40 -11.07 3.62
CA GLY A 37 6.32 -12.07 2.56
C GLY A 37 7.37 -11.86 1.46
N ILE A 38 7.43 -12.83 0.53
CA ILE A 38 8.31 -12.79 -0.64
C ILE A 38 7.52 -12.30 -1.84
N THR A 39 7.98 -11.23 -2.49
CA THR A 39 7.41 -10.80 -3.77
C THR A 39 7.81 -11.80 -4.86
N LYS A 40 6.82 -12.39 -5.54
CA LYS A 40 7.10 -13.28 -6.67
C LYS A 40 7.83 -12.49 -7.77
N PRO A 41 9.07 -12.84 -8.15
CA PRO A 41 9.73 -12.23 -9.29
C PRO A 41 8.87 -12.49 -10.54
N GLY A 42 8.55 -11.43 -11.29
CA GLY A 42 7.65 -11.51 -12.45
C GLY A 42 6.17 -11.18 -12.18
N ARG A 43 5.76 -10.85 -10.95
CA ARG A 43 4.40 -10.28 -10.73
C ARG A 43 4.31 -8.93 -11.44
N ARG A 44 3.32 -8.75 -12.32
CA ARG A 44 3.06 -7.48 -13.02
C ARG A 44 3.05 -6.34 -12.02
N LYS A 45 3.76 -5.25 -12.35
CA LYS A 45 3.63 -3.97 -11.64
C LYS A 45 2.14 -3.64 -11.64
N VAL A 46 1.51 -3.70 -10.47
CA VAL A 46 0.14 -3.24 -10.31
C VAL A 46 0.17 -1.78 -10.70
N ASP A 47 -0.50 -1.45 -11.80
CA ASP A 47 -0.61 -0.08 -12.23
C ASP A 47 -1.46 0.63 -11.18
N LYS A 48 -0.80 1.34 -10.26
CA LYS A 48 -1.46 2.01 -9.13
C LYS A 48 -2.55 3.00 -9.59
N GLN A 49 -2.50 3.42 -10.86
CA GLN A 49 -3.52 4.24 -11.51
C GLN A 49 -4.85 3.50 -11.72
N ALA A 50 -4.85 2.17 -11.82
CA ALA A 50 -6.00 1.39 -12.31
C ALA A 50 -7.01 1.01 -11.22
N TRP A 51 -6.63 0.92 -9.94
CA TRP A 51 -7.47 0.27 -8.93
C TRP A 51 -8.67 1.08 -8.41
N LEU A 52 -8.77 2.38 -8.66
CA LEU A 52 -9.91 3.17 -8.16
C LEU A 52 -10.34 4.32 -9.09
N TRP A 53 -9.63 4.55 -10.19
CA TRP A 53 -9.81 5.71 -11.07
C TRP A 53 -10.17 5.29 -12.50
N THR A 54 -11.21 4.46 -12.62
CA THR A 54 -11.84 4.17 -13.92
C THR A 54 -12.40 5.46 -14.54
N ASP A 55 -12.59 5.48 -15.86
CA ASP A 55 -13.12 6.65 -16.56
C ASP A 55 -14.50 7.07 -16.03
N ASP A 56 -15.30 6.11 -15.57
CA ASP A 56 -16.59 6.36 -14.93
C ASP A 56 -16.44 7.06 -13.56
N VAL A 57 -15.51 6.59 -12.70
CA VAL A 57 -15.19 7.29 -11.44
C VAL A 57 -14.70 8.71 -11.73
N LYS A 58 -13.83 8.90 -12.72
CA LYS A 58 -13.34 10.24 -13.12
C LYS A 58 -14.48 11.13 -13.60
N ALA A 59 -15.37 10.60 -14.43
CA ALA A 59 -16.51 11.34 -14.95
C ALA A 59 -17.45 11.80 -13.83
N LYS A 60 -17.82 10.90 -12.91
CA LYS A 60 -18.72 11.23 -11.78
C LYS A 60 -18.09 12.17 -10.76
N VAL A 61 -16.80 12.05 -10.50
CA VAL A 61 -16.10 13.01 -9.62
C VAL A 61 -16.02 14.40 -10.26
N ARG A 62 -15.81 14.49 -11.58
CA ARG A 62 -15.83 15.77 -12.31
C ARG A 62 -17.22 16.40 -12.30
N GLU A 63 -18.27 15.63 -12.59
CA GLU A 63 -19.67 16.07 -12.58
C GLU A 63 -20.09 16.59 -11.19
N LYS A 64 -19.73 15.87 -10.12
CA LYS A 64 -19.93 16.35 -8.75
C LYS A 64 -19.23 17.70 -8.52
N LYS A 65 -18.00 17.86 -9.01
CA LYS A 65 -17.21 19.10 -8.84
C LYS A 65 -17.81 20.27 -9.61
N THR A 66 -18.25 20.06 -10.85
CA THR A 66 -18.90 21.12 -11.64
C THR A 66 -20.20 21.59 -10.98
N LEU A 67 -21.04 20.67 -10.49
CA LEU A 67 -22.28 21.01 -9.79
C LEU A 67 -22.05 21.71 -8.45
N TYR A 68 -20.95 21.40 -7.76
CA TYR A 68 -20.56 22.16 -6.58
C TYR A 68 -20.22 23.62 -6.92
N HIS A 69 -19.50 23.86 -8.02
CA HIS A 69 -19.20 25.23 -8.48
C HIS A 69 -20.47 25.98 -8.92
N VAL A 70 -21.40 25.31 -9.60
CA VAL A 70 -22.71 25.91 -9.95
C VAL A 70 -23.48 26.28 -8.69
N PHE A 71 -23.52 25.41 -7.68
CA PHE A 71 -24.14 25.71 -6.39
C PHE A 71 -23.46 26.89 -5.66
N LEU A 72 -22.12 27.00 -5.74
CA LEU A 72 -21.41 28.12 -5.11
C LEU A 72 -21.70 29.46 -5.80
N GLY A 73 -21.89 29.47 -7.13
CA GLY A 73 -22.30 30.67 -7.87
C GLY A 73 -23.76 31.03 -7.60
N GLU A 74 -24.65 30.04 -7.64
CA GLU A 74 -26.08 30.18 -7.44
C GLU A 74 -26.56 29.23 -6.36
N LYS A 75 -26.64 29.74 -5.12
CA LYS A 75 -26.99 28.98 -3.90
C LYS A 75 -28.47 28.62 -3.80
N THR A 76 -29.04 28.09 -4.87
CA THR A 76 -30.44 27.67 -4.93
C THR A 76 -30.61 26.27 -4.35
N ALA A 77 -31.81 25.97 -3.84
CA ALA A 77 -32.16 24.63 -3.38
C ALA A 77 -32.07 23.57 -4.50
N GLY A 78 -32.39 23.96 -5.74
CA GLY A 78 -32.25 23.09 -6.91
C GLY A 78 -30.80 22.71 -7.18
N ASN A 79 -29.87 23.66 -7.15
CA ASN A 79 -28.45 23.40 -7.37
C ASN A 79 -27.86 22.56 -6.22
N TRP A 80 -28.31 22.79 -4.99
CA TRP A 80 -27.95 21.95 -3.85
C TRP A 80 -28.39 20.48 -4.03
N ARG A 81 -29.64 20.25 -4.45
CA ARG A 81 -30.15 18.89 -4.71
C ARG A 81 -29.35 18.20 -5.82
N LYS A 82 -29.08 18.89 -6.93
CA LYS A 82 -28.26 18.36 -8.04
C LYS A 82 -26.85 17.96 -7.57
N TYR A 83 -26.20 18.79 -6.76
CA TYR A 83 -24.90 18.44 -6.18
C TYR A 83 -24.97 17.20 -5.27
N GLN A 84 -26.01 17.09 -4.43
CA GLN A 84 -26.18 15.94 -3.56
C GLN A 84 -26.36 14.62 -4.34
N GLU A 85 -27.16 14.65 -5.41
CA GLU A 85 -27.37 13.51 -6.30
C GLU A 85 -26.05 13.08 -6.96
N ALA A 86 -25.30 14.02 -7.53
CA ALA A 86 -24.00 13.71 -8.12
C ALA A 86 -22.96 13.23 -7.10
N LYS A 87 -22.98 13.77 -5.87
CA LYS A 87 -22.14 13.29 -4.77
C LYS A 87 -22.46 11.85 -4.38
N LYS A 88 -23.75 11.49 -4.34
CA LYS A 88 -24.20 10.12 -4.07
C LYS A 88 -23.76 9.18 -5.19
N ALA A 89 -24.02 9.54 -6.45
CA ALA A 89 -23.63 8.75 -7.62
C ALA A 89 -22.11 8.49 -7.65
N ALA A 90 -21.28 9.52 -7.41
CA ALA A 90 -19.84 9.34 -7.35
C ALA A 90 -19.40 8.37 -6.23
N LYS A 91 -20.07 8.39 -5.07
CA LYS A 91 -19.79 7.48 -3.96
C LYS A 91 -20.18 6.04 -4.31
N GLU A 92 -21.31 5.85 -4.98
CA GLU A 92 -21.78 4.53 -5.41
C GLU A 92 -20.82 3.89 -6.42
N VAL A 93 -20.37 4.65 -7.43
CA VAL A 93 -19.41 4.14 -8.42
C VAL A 93 -18.08 3.77 -7.79
N VAL A 94 -17.56 4.59 -6.86
CA VAL A 94 -16.32 4.26 -6.13
C VAL A 94 -16.49 3.00 -5.28
N ALA A 95 -17.64 2.84 -4.61
CA ALA A 95 -17.93 1.64 -3.82
C ALA A 95 -18.01 0.40 -4.71
N ALA A 96 -18.74 0.47 -5.83
CA ALA A 96 -18.85 -0.62 -6.79
C ALA A 96 -17.48 -1.01 -7.40
N ASN A 97 -16.63 -0.02 -7.70
CA ASN A 97 -15.29 -0.31 -8.22
C ASN A 97 -14.43 -1.00 -7.15
N SER A 98 -14.50 -0.52 -5.89
CA SER A 98 -13.74 -1.11 -4.79
C SER A 98 -14.12 -2.57 -4.49
N THR A 99 -15.38 -2.96 -4.68
CA THR A 99 -15.83 -4.36 -4.50
C THR A 99 -15.37 -5.26 -5.65
N VAL A 100 -15.40 -4.75 -6.89
CA VAL A 100 -14.88 -5.46 -8.07
C VAL A 100 -13.37 -5.68 -7.96
N ASP A 101 -12.61 -4.68 -7.51
CA ASP A 101 -11.16 -4.83 -7.37
C ASP A 101 -10.77 -5.78 -6.23
N THR A 102 -11.50 -5.77 -5.11
CA THR A 102 -11.25 -6.70 -3.99
C THR A 102 -11.54 -8.15 -4.37
N SER A 103 -12.56 -8.39 -5.21
CA SER A 103 -12.87 -9.74 -5.71
C SER A 103 -11.90 -10.21 -6.79
N ARG A 104 -11.40 -9.30 -7.63
CA ARG A 104 -10.36 -9.57 -8.63
C ARG A 104 -9.03 -9.99 -8.01
N LEU A 105 -8.60 -9.32 -6.94
CA LEU A 105 -7.34 -9.63 -6.24
C LEU A 105 -7.38 -10.93 -5.43
N ARG A 106 -8.57 -11.45 -5.12
CA ARG A 106 -8.73 -12.72 -4.39
C ARG A 106 -8.65 -13.94 -5.30
N ASN A 107 -8.89 -13.77 -6.60
CA ASN A 107 -8.96 -14.86 -7.59
C ASN A 107 -7.67 -14.99 -8.43
N ASP A 108 -6.66 -14.14 -8.21
CA ASP A 108 -5.33 -14.14 -8.84
C ASP A 108 -4.22 -14.59 -7.85
#